data_AF-A0A1G2TXT6-F1
#
_entry.id   AF-A0A1G2TXT6-F1
#
_cell.length_a   1.000
_cell.length_b   1.000
_cell.length_c   1.000
_cell.angle_alpha   90.00
_cell.angle_beta   90.00
_cell.angle_gamma   90.00
#
_symmetry.space_group_name_H-M   'P 1'
#
loop_
_entity.id
_entity.type
_entity.pdbx_description
1 polymer ?
#
loop_
_entity_poly.entity_id
_entity_poly.type
_entity_poly.pdbx_seq_one_letter_code
_entity_poly.pdbx_strand_id
1 'polypeptide(L)'
;MESLKGQVVRSFLELVSRYLPLKEAQLATLGGHGLEAKIWSELGIPDGNGWLIERNRKLSAKLIGGHRYRTQNQLGTFDQILAGHGEDHAFVDGFHLDLCGTFSNSTIANFAPALPLVLKSKGRCLAITIADARRNPALEKWPDFQRRAKKIFGSQTENIFEDILYQQRLIPTRKNTRAFIKPFDPEKGAKREFGLLVELTELLKIRGFPWIPVIVERYVYVSRYKERPFRMRTYFFRFEFKPGGRKGEELAFARVWTKSPLFFANGDDFIEVKSAIDATPIVQKTEKVVKGEVAMTPQTSKLATLASMVGGDVLIEYNDLLLKSQRLDTIIESLKGVVGEVNVDEVVEKETPAPTQESSIAETEPTKTAEPALGKPLKRRKWEDLDAREQVTWALKTLELKKSQGGKWKNGTWEKLLKKDFGYYKPALGSSLRAVLSRTSGGFRRMFAVRIRKAFGPEAKPYLDRLANL
;
A
#
# COMPACT_ATOMS: atom_id res chain seq x y z
N MET A 1 11.73 -27.29 -7.22
CA MET A 1 11.42 -26.20 -6.28
C MET A 1 10.52 -25.22 -7.01
N GLU A 2 9.28 -25.11 -6.59
CA GLU A 2 8.27 -24.30 -7.28
C GLU A 2 8.44 -22.82 -6.92
N SER A 3 8.28 -21.92 -7.89
CA SER A 3 8.37 -20.49 -7.60
C SER A 3 7.12 -20.02 -6.84
N LEU A 4 7.25 -19.06 -5.92
CA LEU A 4 6.11 -18.44 -5.22
C LEU A 4 5.03 -17.91 -6.18
N LYS A 5 5.41 -17.49 -7.39
CA LYS A 5 4.44 -17.13 -8.44
C LYS A 5 3.59 -18.33 -8.87
N GLY A 6 4.20 -19.50 -9.03
CA GLY A 6 3.50 -20.74 -9.40
C GLY A 6 2.47 -21.13 -8.34
N GLN A 7 2.83 -21.01 -7.07
CA GLN A 7 1.89 -21.24 -5.97
C GLN A 7 0.72 -20.28 -5.99
N VAL A 8 0.94 -18.97 -6.21
CA VAL A 8 -0.15 -18.01 -6.37
C VAL A 8 -1.09 -18.39 -7.51
N VAL A 9 -0.55 -18.86 -8.64
CA VAL A 9 -1.39 -19.35 -9.74
C VAL A 9 -2.19 -20.58 -9.32
N ARG A 10 -1.58 -21.55 -8.62
CA ARG A 10 -2.30 -22.72 -8.11
C ARG A 10 -3.37 -22.36 -7.09
N SER A 11 -3.08 -21.51 -6.10
CA SER A 11 -4.07 -21.05 -5.12
C SER A 11 -5.23 -20.30 -5.77
N PHE A 12 -4.97 -19.55 -6.86
CA PHE A 12 -6.06 -18.95 -7.63
C PHE A 12 -6.93 -20.01 -8.31
N LEU A 13 -6.33 -21.05 -8.88
CA LEU A 13 -7.07 -22.16 -9.50
C LEU A 13 -7.81 -23.00 -8.45
N GLU A 14 -7.26 -23.14 -7.25
CA GLU A 14 -7.97 -23.74 -6.11
C GLU A 14 -9.22 -22.92 -5.78
N LEU A 15 -9.12 -21.59 -5.71
CA LEU A 15 -10.29 -20.73 -5.53
C LEU A 15 -11.32 -20.91 -6.66
N VAL A 16 -10.90 -20.97 -7.93
CA VAL A 16 -11.81 -21.24 -9.06
C VAL A 16 -12.48 -22.61 -8.90
N SER A 17 -11.71 -23.63 -8.53
CA SER A 17 -12.16 -25.02 -8.41
C SER A 17 -13.24 -25.23 -7.34
N ARG A 18 -13.33 -24.32 -6.33
CA ARG A 18 -14.41 -24.30 -5.34
C ARG A 18 -15.79 -24.02 -5.96
N TYR A 19 -15.85 -23.45 -7.17
CA TYR A 19 -17.10 -23.04 -7.82
C TYR A 19 -17.37 -23.72 -9.16
N LEU A 20 -16.34 -24.19 -9.84
CA LEU A 20 -16.46 -24.87 -11.14
C LEU A 20 -15.31 -25.87 -11.33
N PRO A 21 -15.55 -27.07 -11.86
CA PRO A 21 -14.48 -27.99 -12.22
C PRO A 21 -13.47 -27.34 -13.17
N LEU A 22 -12.17 -27.48 -12.88
CA LEU A 22 -11.11 -26.87 -13.71
C LEU A 22 -11.11 -27.35 -15.17
N LYS A 23 -11.62 -28.55 -15.44
CA LYS A 23 -11.78 -29.08 -16.80
C LYS A 23 -12.82 -28.32 -17.62
N GLU A 24 -13.77 -27.65 -16.96
CA GLU A 24 -14.86 -26.88 -17.57
C GLU A 24 -14.59 -25.37 -17.53
N ALA A 25 -13.63 -24.93 -16.70
CA ALA A 25 -13.37 -23.52 -16.46
C ALA A 25 -12.72 -22.82 -17.65
N GLN A 26 -13.30 -21.69 -18.08
CA GLN A 26 -12.69 -20.78 -19.04
C GLN A 26 -11.78 -19.78 -18.31
N LEU A 27 -10.49 -19.79 -18.62
CA LEU A 27 -9.47 -19.01 -17.92
C LEU A 27 -8.76 -18.04 -18.85
N ALA A 28 -8.47 -16.85 -18.33
CA ALA A 28 -7.61 -15.90 -19.03
C ALA A 28 -6.59 -15.29 -18.09
N THR A 29 -5.39 -15.02 -18.60
CA THR A 29 -4.36 -14.26 -17.87
C THR A 29 -3.80 -13.14 -18.73
N LEU A 30 -3.65 -11.95 -18.16
CA LEU A 30 -2.95 -10.82 -18.78
C LEU A 30 -1.60 -10.65 -18.10
N GLY A 31 -0.50 -10.71 -18.87
CA GLY A 31 0.86 -10.52 -18.37
C GLY A 31 1.58 -11.80 -17.93
N GLY A 32 1.02 -12.97 -18.24
CA GLY A 32 1.63 -14.27 -17.99
C GLY A 32 2.96 -14.48 -18.74
N HIS A 33 3.84 -15.29 -18.16
CA HIS A 33 5.14 -15.65 -18.76
C HIS A 33 5.17 -17.09 -19.26
N GLY A 34 3.99 -17.68 -19.51
CA GLY A 34 3.83 -19.08 -19.89
C GLY A 34 3.78 -20.04 -18.69
N LEU A 35 4.08 -19.55 -17.49
CA LEU A 35 3.95 -20.32 -16.25
C LEU A 35 2.50 -20.73 -16.00
N GLU A 36 1.57 -19.83 -16.26
CA GLU A 36 0.13 -20.04 -16.11
C GLU A 36 -0.32 -21.21 -17.02
N ALA A 37 0.01 -21.15 -18.32
CA ALA A 37 -0.26 -22.22 -19.27
C ALA A 37 0.36 -23.57 -18.88
N LYS A 38 1.60 -23.56 -18.37
CA LYS A 38 2.23 -24.79 -17.88
C LYS A 38 1.40 -25.41 -16.74
N ILE A 39 1.01 -24.61 -15.75
CA ILE A 39 0.20 -25.06 -14.61
C ILE A 39 -1.19 -25.51 -15.04
N TRP A 40 -1.82 -24.80 -15.99
CA TRP A 40 -3.12 -25.20 -16.55
C TRP A 40 -3.05 -26.59 -17.20
N SER A 41 -1.98 -26.86 -17.95
CA SER A 41 -1.77 -28.15 -18.60
C SER A 41 -1.56 -29.26 -17.58
N GLU A 42 -0.75 -29.01 -16.54
CA GLU A 42 -0.51 -29.94 -15.43
C GLU A 42 -1.80 -30.29 -14.67
N LEU A 43 -2.73 -29.33 -14.56
CA LEU A 43 -4.02 -29.51 -13.89
C LEU A 43 -5.14 -30.00 -14.83
N GLY A 44 -4.81 -30.32 -16.07
CA GLY A 44 -5.74 -30.94 -17.04
C GLY A 44 -6.81 -29.98 -17.59
N ILE A 45 -6.53 -28.68 -17.63
CA ILE A 45 -7.41 -27.67 -18.24
C ILE A 45 -7.31 -27.76 -19.76
N PRO A 46 -8.41 -27.95 -20.51
CA PRO A 46 -8.37 -28.07 -21.96
C PRO A 46 -7.75 -26.84 -22.64
N ASP A 47 -6.95 -27.08 -23.69
CA ASP A 47 -6.27 -26.03 -24.45
C ASP A 47 -7.25 -24.95 -24.99
N GLY A 48 -8.46 -25.38 -25.36
CA GLY A 48 -9.53 -24.51 -25.86
C GLY A 48 -10.12 -23.56 -24.81
N ASN A 49 -9.90 -23.82 -23.53
CA ASN A 49 -10.49 -23.08 -22.41
C ASN A 49 -9.53 -22.03 -21.81
N GLY A 50 -8.30 -21.90 -22.32
CA GLY A 50 -7.30 -20.99 -21.76
C GLY A 50 -6.82 -19.93 -22.76
N TRP A 51 -6.77 -18.67 -22.29
CA TRP A 51 -6.26 -17.52 -23.06
C TRP A 51 -5.10 -16.82 -22.35
N LEU A 52 -3.96 -16.76 -23.04
CA LEU A 52 -2.79 -15.98 -22.64
C LEU A 52 -2.82 -14.62 -23.35
N ILE A 53 -2.99 -13.55 -22.60
CA ILE A 53 -3.04 -12.19 -23.12
C ILE A 53 -1.71 -11.49 -22.86
N GLU A 54 -1.01 -11.08 -23.92
CA GLU A 54 0.29 -10.40 -23.84
C GLU A 54 0.37 -9.25 -24.84
N ARG A 55 0.49 -8.03 -24.34
CA ARG A 55 0.51 -6.81 -25.16
C ARG A 55 1.81 -6.64 -25.92
N ASN A 56 2.91 -7.13 -25.37
CA ASN A 56 4.21 -7.04 -26.01
C ASN A 56 4.31 -8.10 -27.10
N ARG A 57 4.21 -7.68 -28.37
CA ARG A 57 4.31 -8.58 -29.54
C ARG A 57 5.52 -9.52 -29.50
N LYS A 58 6.69 -9.07 -29.00
CA LYS A 58 7.89 -9.90 -28.90
C LYS A 58 7.79 -10.97 -27.82
N LEU A 59 7.10 -10.69 -26.72
CA LEU A 59 6.83 -11.67 -25.66
C LEU A 59 5.70 -12.61 -26.08
N SER A 60 4.65 -12.08 -26.69
CA SER A 60 3.54 -12.85 -27.26
C SER A 60 4.03 -13.90 -28.27
N ALA A 61 4.97 -13.56 -29.16
CA ALA A 61 5.58 -14.53 -30.07
C ALA A 61 6.26 -15.72 -29.37
N LYS A 62 6.85 -15.49 -28.18
CA LYS A 62 7.45 -16.57 -27.37
C LYS A 62 6.38 -17.44 -26.70
N LEU A 63 5.24 -16.87 -26.34
CA LEU A 63 4.11 -17.61 -25.79
C LEU A 63 3.45 -18.49 -26.87
N ILE A 64 3.30 -17.97 -28.09
CA ILE A 64 2.74 -18.68 -29.25
C ILE A 64 3.52 -19.95 -29.57
N GLY A 65 4.85 -19.90 -29.55
CA GLY A 65 5.69 -21.07 -29.84
C GLY A 65 5.88 -22.05 -28.68
N GLY A 66 5.41 -21.71 -27.47
CA GLY A 66 5.75 -22.45 -26.25
C GLY A 66 4.63 -23.28 -25.65
N HIS A 67 3.36 -23.03 -26.02
CA HIS A 67 2.20 -23.61 -25.35
C HIS A 67 1.03 -23.88 -26.32
N ARG A 68 0.13 -24.79 -25.94
CA ARG A 68 -1.06 -25.15 -26.74
C ARG A 68 -2.28 -24.23 -26.53
N TYR A 69 -2.24 -23.39 -25.50
CA TYR A 69 -3.30 -22.44 -25.18
C TYR A 69 -3.35 -21.28 -26.17
N ARG A 70 -4.54 -20.69 -26.29
CA ARG A 70 -4.77 -19.55 -27.19
C ARG A 70 -4.00 -18.34 -26.70
N THR A 71 -3.51 -17.53 -27.64
CA THR A 71 -2.80 -16.29 -27.31
C THR A 71 -3.49 -15.11 -27.97
N GLN A 72 -3.49 -13.97 -27.28
CA GLN A 72 -4.05 -12.73 -27.81
C GLN A 72 -3.21 -11.53 -27.38
N ASN A 73 -3.17 -10.49 -28.21
CA ASN A 73 -2.33 -9.31 -27.97
C ASN A 73 -3.10 -8.06 -27.51
N GLN A 74 -4.43 -8.10 -27.52
CA GLN A 74 -5.29 -6.98 -27.13
C GLN A 74 -6.41 -7.42 -26.19
N LEU A 75 -6.47 -6.78 -25.02
CA LEU A 75 -7.55 -6.99 -24.04
C LEU A 75 -8.85 -6.28 -24.46
N GLY A 76 -8.77 -5.20 -25.23
CA GLY A 76 -9.93 -4.39 -25.63
C GLY A 76 -10.86 -5.05 -26.65
N THR A 77 -10.41 -6.10 -27.34
CA THR A 77 -11.20 -6.90 -28.29
C THR A 77 -11.48 -8.31 -27.78
N PHE A 78 -11.19 -8.55 -26.49
CA PHE A 78 -11.21 -9.90 -25.93
C PHE A 78 -12.63 -10.46 -25.82
N ASP A 79 -13.60 -9.60 -25.52
CA ASP A 79 -15.04 -9.89 -25.54
C ASP A 79 -15.51 -10.37 -26.92
N GLN A 80 -15.09 -9.69 -27.99
CA GLN A 80 -15.45 -10.05 -29.37
C GLN A 80 -14.87 -11.40 -29.78
N ILE A 81 -13.63 -11.69 -29.35
CA ILE A 81 -12.98 -12.98 -29.62
C ILE A 81 -13.72 -14.11 -28.91
N LEU A 82 -14.06 -13.93 -27.64
CA LEU A 82 -14.82 -14.92 -26.90
C LEU A 82 -16.20 -15.15 -27.54
N ALA A 83 -16.90 -14.09 -27.95
CA ALA A 83 -18.19 -14.20 -28.61
C ALA A 83 -18.11 -14.97 -29.95
N GLY A 84 -17.05 -14.78 -30.72
CA GLY A 84 -16.82 -15.50 -31.99
C GLY A 84 -16.52 -16.99 -31.85
N HIS A 85 -16.28 -17.48 -30.63
CA HIS A 85 -15.91 -18.88 -30.37
C HIS A 85 -17.07 -19.80 -29.95
N GLY A 86 -18.32 -19.31 -29.95
CA GLY A 86 -19.49 -20.19 -30.05
C GLY A 86 -20.32 -20.40 -28.79
N GLU A 87 -20.37 -19.44 -27.87
CA GLU A 87 -21.40 -19.43 -26.82
C GLU A 87 -22.26 -18.17 -26.92
N ASP A 88 -23.56 -18.29 -26.61
CA ASP A 88 -24.54 -17.19 -26.66
C ASP A 88 -24.12 -15.97 -25.82
N HIS A 89 -23.15 -16.12 -24.90
CA HIS A 89 -22.54 -15.02 -24.14
C HIS A 89 -21.03 -15.21 -23.93
N ALA A 90 -20.23 -14.18 -24.23
CA ALA A 90 -18.80 -14.13 -23.90
C ALA A 90 -18.57 -13.98 -22.37
N PHE A 91 -17.84 -14.94 -21.76
CA PHE A 91 -17.46 -14.88 -20.35
C PHE A 91 -16.09 -15.53 -20.08
N VAL A 92 -15.58 -15.35 -18.86
CA VAL A 92 -14.41 -16.09 -18.32
C VAL A 92 -14.66 -16.40 -16.84
N ASP A 93 -14.47 -17.66 -16.43
CA ASP A 93 -14.69 -18.10 -15.04
C ASP A 93 -13.60 -17.60 -14.10
N GLY A 94 -12.37 -17.54 -14.59
CA GLY A 94 -11.20 -17.05 -13.86
C GLY A 94 -10.36 -16.12 -14.71
N PHE A 95 -10.17 -14.88 -14.25
CA PHE A 95 -9.27 -13.93 -14.89
C PHE A 95 -8.11 -13.56 -13.96
N HIS A 96 -6.88 -13.69 -14.43
CA HIS A 96 -5.69 -13.27 -13.71
C HIS A 96 -5.05 -12.05 -14.37
N LEU A 97 -5.10 -10.91 -13.70
CA LEU A 97 -4.43 -9.69 -14.10
C LEU A 97 -3.04 -9.63 -13.43
N ASP A 98 -1.99 -10.03 -14.15
CA ASP A 98 -0.60 -9.98 -13.67
C ASP A 98 0.13 -8.73 -14.17
N LEU A 99 0.36 -7.79 -13.26
CA LEU A 99 0.95 -6.50 -13.57
C LEU A 99 2.37 -6.41 -13.01
N CYS A 100 3.32 -6.21 -13.92
CA CYS A 100 4.69 -5.80 -13.60
C CYS A 100 4.80 -4.35 -13.02
N GLY A 101 3.68 -3.73 -12.63
CA GLY A 101 3.58 -2.33 -12.20
C GLY A 101 2.37 -2.08 -11.31
N THR A 102 1.94 -0.82 -11.21
CA THR A 102 0.81 -0.43 -10.35
C THR A 102 -0.53 -0.52 -11.05
N PHE A 103 -1.57 -0.79 -10.28
CA PHE A 103 -2.95 -0.53 -10.69
C PHE A 103 -3.19 0.99 -10.66
N SER A 104 -3.45 1.59 -11.82
CA SER A 104 -3.62 3.04 -12.02
C SER A 104 -4.64 3.30 -13.12
N ASN A 105 -5.07 4.55 -13.33
CA ASN A 105 -6.08 4.92 -14.33
C ASN A 105 -5.83 4.32 -15.72
N SER A 106 -4.58 4.30 -16.21
CA SER A 106 -4.26 3.70 -17.51
C SER A 106 -4.44 2.18 -17.51
N THR A 107 -4.11 1.51 -16.41
CA THR A 107 -4.28 0.06 -16.27
C THR A 107 -5.75 -0.29 -16.09
N ILE A 108 -6.47 0.49 -15.28
CA ILE A 108 -7.91 0.39 -15.03
C ILE A 108 -8.69 0.55 -16.31
N ALA A 109 -8.42 1.58 -17.11
CA ALA A 109 -9.10 1.82 -18.38
C ALA A 109 -9.00 0.63 -19.33
N ASN A 110 -7.86 -0.06 -19.32
CA ASN A 110 -7.65 -1.24 -20.15
C ASN A 110 -8.25 -2.52 -19.54
N PHE A 111 -8.34 -2.63 -18.22
CA PHE A 111 -8.89 -3.79 -17.53
C PHE A 111 -10.42 -3.74 -17.44
N ALA A 112 -11.01 -2.56 -17.35
CA ALA A 112 -12.45 -2.35 -17.21
C ALA A 112 -13.32 -3.13 -18.22
N PRO A 113 -12.93 -3.28 -19.51
CA PRO A 113 -13.68 -4.10 -20.46
C PRO A 113 -13.70 -5.60 -20.15
N ALA A 114 -12.69 -6.11 -19.43
CA ALA A 114 -12.61 -7.53 -19.07
C ALA A 114 -13.48 -7.89 -17.86
N LEU A 115 -13.75 -6.92 -16.98
CA LEU A 115 -14.51 -7.15 -15.76
C LEU A 115 -15.93 -7.70 -16.02
N PRO A 116 -16.73 -7.17 -16.97
CA PRO A 116 -18.01 -7.78 -17.34
C PRO A 116 -17.93 -9.26 -17.73
N LEU A 117 -16.86 -9.68 -18.42
CA LEU A 117 -16.68 -11.07 -18.85
C LEU A 117 -16.51 -12.00 -17.64
N VAL A 118 -15.79 -11.53 -16.62
CA VAL A 118 -15.64 -12.23 -15.35
C VAL A 118 -16.99 -12.32 -14.64
N LEU A 119 -17.69 -11.19 -14.51
CA LEU A 119 -18.92 -11.08 -13.72
C LEU A 119 -20.09 -11.90 -14.29
N LYS A 120 -20.12 -12.12 -15.62
CA LYS A 120 -21.16 -12.92 -16.29
C LYS A 120 -21.01 -14.43 -16.11
N SER A 121 -19.80 -14.91 -15.83
CA SER A 121 -19.50 -16.35 -15.73
C SER A 121 -20.15 -17.02 -14.52
N LYS A 122 -20.03 -18.34 -14.38
CA LYS A 122 -20.39 -19.02 -13.12
C LYS A 122 -19.28 -18.87 -12.08
N GLY A 123 -18.02 -18.96 -12.51
CA GLY A 123 -16.84 -18.86 -11.64
C GLY A 123 -16.63 -17.48 -11.02
N ARG A 124 -16.83 -16.39 -11.78
CA ARG A 124 -16.63 -14.97 -11.41
C ARG A 124 -15.49 -14.76 -10.42
N CYS A 125 -14.34 -15.32 -10.77
CA CYS A 125 -13.10 -15.23 -10.00
C CYS A 125 -12.13 -14.28 -10.70
N LEU A 126 -11.54 -13.38 -9.93
CA LEU A 126 -10.53 -12.43 -10.41
C LEU A 126 -9.32 -12.50 -9.50
N ALA A 127 -8.13 -12.65 -10.08
CA ALA A 127 -6.86 -12.40 -9.41
C ALA A 127 -6.25 -11.11 -9.93
N ILE A 128 -5.82 -10.22 -9.04
CA ILE A 128 -5.02 -9.03 -9.38
C ILE A 128 -3.67 -9.16 -8.70
N THR A 129 -2.62 -9.30 -9.50
CA THR A 129 -1.24 -9.33 -9.04
C THR A 129 -0.55 -8.04 -9.44
N ILE A 130 0.05 -7.35 -8.48
CA ILE A 130 0.74 -6.07 -8.69
C ILE A 130 2.13 -6.10 -8.05
N ALA A 131 3.08 -5.46 -8.71
CA ALA A 131 4.38 -5.19 -8.14
C ALA A 131 4.32 -3.99 -7.20
N ASP A 132 5.09 -4.04 -6.11
CA ASP A 132 5.37 -2.88 -5.26
C ASP A 132 6.35 -1.93 -5.95
N ALA A 133 5.90 -1.34 -7.06
CA ALA A 133 6.69 -0.43 -7.87
C ALA A 133 7.16 0.78 -7.06
N ARG A 134 8.36 1.27 -7.36
CA ARG A 134 8.95 2.45 -6.69
C ARG A 134 8.05 3.68 -6.76
N ARG A 135 7.38 3.87 -7.90
CA ARG A 135 6.36 4.89 -8.10
C ARG A 135 5.00 4.25 -7.92
N ASN A 136 4.27 4.67 -6.90
CA ASN A 136 2.92 4.22 -6.67
C ASN A 136 2.03 5.45 -6.38
N PRO A 137 0.94 5.66 -7.13
CA PRO A 137 0.08 6.83 -6.95
C PRO A 137 -0.45 6.98 -5.52
N ALA A 138 -0.78 5.89 -4.84
CA ALA A 138 -1.26 5.93 -3.46
C ALA A 138 -0.18 6.41 -2.47
N LEU A 139 1.10 6.19 -2.78
CA LEU A 139 2.20 6.75 -1.98
C LEU A 139 2.52 8.20 -2.35
N GLU A 140 2.51 8.53 -3.64
CA GLU A 140 2.90 9.86 -4.13
C GLU A 140 1.80 10.92 -3.92
N LYS A 141 0.53 10.50 -3.93
CA LYS A 141 -0.65 11.37 -3.85
C LYS A 141 -1.60 10.93 -2.73
N TRP A 142 -1.06 10.52 -1.59
CA TRP A 142 -1.85 9.99 -0.46
C TRP A 142 -3.06 10.86 -0.06
N PRO A 143 -2.95 12.20 0.05
CA PRO A 143 -4.11 13.03 0.40
C PRO A 143 -5.28 12.94 -0.59
N ASP A 144 -5.00 12.70 -1.88
CA ASP A 144 -6.04 12.50 -2.89
C ASP A 144 -6.81 11.19 -2.65
N PHE A 145 -6.09 10.11 -2.34
CA PHE A 145 -6.70 8.82 -2.00
C PHE A 145 -7.51 8.90 -0.72
N GLN A 146 -7.04 9.60 0.32
CA GLN A 146 -7.82 9.83 1.54
C GLN A 146 -9.11 10.59 1.23
N ARG A 147 -9.04 11.67 0.44
CA ARG A 147 -10.22 12.44 0.04
C ARG A 147 -11.21 11.62 -0.78
N ARG A 148 -10.73 10.84 -1.76
CA ARG A 148 -11.55 9.92 -2.56
C ARG A 148 -12.23 8.89 -1.66
N ALA A 149 -11.47 8.26 -0.77
CA ALA A 149 -11.99 7.31 0.19
C ALA A 149 -13.05 7.92 1.11
N LYS A 150 -12.87 9.15 1.62
CA LYS A 150 -13.89 9.87 2.41
C LYS A 150 -15.20 10.06 1.66
N LYS A 151 -15.16 10.28 0.34
CA LYS A 151 -16.36 10.37 -0.50
C LYS A 151 -17.06 9.02 -0.66
N ILE A 152 -16.31 7.91 -0.60
CA ILE A 152 -16.81 6.56 -0.83
C ILE A 152 -17.31 5.92 0.48
N PHE A 153 -16.48 5.94 1.52
CA PHE A 153 -16.70 5.24 2.79
C PHE A 153 -17.15 6.17 3.94
N GLY A 154 -17.17 7.49 3.73
CA GLY A 154 -17.59 8.45 4.75
C GLY A 154 -16.71 8.39 6.00
N SER A 155 -17.36 8.41 7.17
CA SER A 155 -16.70 8.37 8.49
C SER A 155 -15.95 7.08 8.80
N GLN A 156 -16.14 6.01 8.01
CA GLN A 156 -15.43 4.74 8.19
C GLN A 156 -14.03 4.73 7.56
N THR A 157 -13.68 5.77 6.81
CA THR A 157 -12.43 5.83 6.01
C THR A 157 -11.19 5.59 6.85
N GLU A 158 -11.08 6.29 7.99
CA GLU A 158 -9.97 6.18 8.91
C GLU A 158 -9.88 4.77 9.51
N ASN A 159 -11.01 4.22 9.99
CA ASN A 159 -11.06 2.88 10.58
C ASN A 159 -10.62 1.80 9.57
N ILE A 160 -11.11 1.86 8.34
CA ILE A 160 -10.73 0.91 7.27
C ILE A 160 -9.21 0.97 7.02
N PHE A 161 -8.63 2.17 7.00
CA PHE A 161 -7.19 2.32 6.81
C PHE A 161 -6.38 1.76 8.00
N GLU A 162 -6.81 2.06 9.23
CA GLU A 162 -6.15 1.56 10.44
C GLU A 162 -6.24 0.03 10.57
N ASP A 163 -7.35 -0.60 10.19
CA ASP A 163 -7.49 -2.06 10.15
C ASP A 163 -6.47 -2.70 9.19
N ILE A 164 -6.35 -2.16 7.98
CA ILE A 164 -5.36 -2.62 7.00
C ILE A 164 -3.95 -2.39 7.53
N LEU A 165 -3.68 -1.23 8.15
CA LEU A 165 -2.39 -0.91 8.73
C LEU A 165 -1.99 -1.88 9.85
N TYR A 166 -2.94 -2.18 10.74
CA TYR A 166 -2.75 -3.15 11.81
C TYR A 166 -2.34 -4.51 11.25
N GLN A 167 -3.07 -5.03 10.25
CA GLN A 167 -2.74 -6.32 9.61
C GLN A 167 -1.37 -6.30 8.91
N GLN A 168 -1.01 -5.19 8.27
CA GLN A 168 0.31 -5.04 7.66
C GLN A 168 1.43 -5.02 8.72
N ARG A 169 1.17 -4.53 9.95
CA ARG A 169 2.15 -4.54 11.04
C ARG A 169 2.40 -5.96 11.58
N LEU A 170 1.41 -6.85 11.46
CA LEU A 170 1.52 -8.24 11.90
C LEU A 170 2.36 -9.12 10.97
N ILE A 171 2.69 -8.68 9.75
CA ILE A 171 3.51 -9.47 8.84
C ILE A 171 4.93 -9.64 9.40
N PRO A 172 5.40 -10.88 9.61
CA PRO A 172 6.70 -11.12 10.24
C PRO A 172 7.85 -10.47 9.49
N THR A 173 8.69 -9.74 10.21
CA THR A 173 9.94 -9.21 9.70
C THR A 173 11.10 -10.09 10.16
N ARG A 174 11.77 -10.79 9.24
CA ARG A 174 12.95 -11.59 9.61
C ARG A 174 14.08 -10.65 10.03
N LYS A 175 14.59 -10.82 11.27
CA LYS A 175 15.67 -10.00 11.86
C LYS A 175 16.97 -9.99 11.01
N ASN A 176 17.21 -11.04 10.22
CA ASN A 176 18.44 -11.23 9.43
C ASN A 176 18.28 -10.98 7.91
N THR A 177 17.18 -10.35 7.48
CA THR A 177 17.03 -10.02 6.05
C THR A 177 17.96 -8.85 5.68
N ARG A 178 18.78 -9.03 4.63
CA ARG A 178 19.73 -8.00 4.12
C ARG A 178 19.01 -6.66 3.95
N ALA A 179 19.67 -5.53 4.21
CA ALA A 179 19.04 -4.19 4.26
C ALA A 179 18.23 -3.77 3.00
N PHE A 180 18.56 -4.29 1.81
CA PHE A 180 17.77 -4.06 0.58
C PHE A 180 16.52 -4.96 0.45
N ILE A 181 16.43 -5.98 1.32
CA ILE A 181 15.32 -6.89 1.59
C ILE A 181 14.77 -6.60 3.01
N LYS A 182 15.04 -5.44 3.63
CA LYS A 182 14.28 -5.00 4.82
C LYS A 182 13.00 -4.33 4.29
N PRO A 183 11.89 -5.07 4.11
CA PRO A 183 10.98 -4.80 2.99
C PRO A 183 9.53 -4.55 3.43
N PHE A 184 9.30 -4.36 4.73
CA PHE A 184 7.98 -4.22 5.30
C PHE A 184 7.91 -2.92 6.08
N ASP A 185 7.79 -1.83 5.34
CA ASP A 185 7.21 -0.62 5.89
C ASP A 185 5.70 -0.86 5.90
N PRO A 186 5.08 -1.14 7.07
CA PRO A 186 3.68 -1.51 7.15
C PRO A 186 2.78 -0.38 6.65
N GLU A 187 3.17 0.87 6.88
CA GLU A 187 2.43 2.05 6.47
C GLU A 187 2.41 2.20 4.95
N LYS A 188 3.57 2.06 4.29
CA LYS A 188 3.60 2.02 2.82
C LYS A 188 2.82 0.84 2.27
N GLY A 189 2.85 -0.29 2.96
CA GLY A 189 2.08 -1.46 2.58
C GLY A 189 0.57 -1.19 2.62
N ALA A 190 0.11 -0.62 3.73
CA ALA A 190 -1.28 -0.27 3.96
C ALA A 190 -1.77 0.77 2.96
N LYS A 191 -1.00 1.83 2.69
CA LYS A 191 -1.37 2.86 1.71
C LYS A 191 -1.56 2.29 0.30
N ARG A 192 -0.71 1.34 -0.12
CA ARG A 192 -0.83 0.70 -1.44
C ARG A 192 -2.09 -0.15 -1.55
N GLU A 193 -2.36 -0.92 -0.50
CA GLU A 193 -3.51 -1.81 -0.45
C GLU A 193 -4.82 -1.04 -0.34
N PHE A 194 -4.87 -0.05 0.55
CA PHE A 194 -5.98 0.88 0.66
C PHE A 194 -6.23 1.63 -0.65
N GLY A 195 -5.15 2.06 -1.32
CA GLY A 195 -5.24 2.67 -2.64
C GLY A 195 -5.89 1.75 -3.68
N LEU A 196 -5.53 0.45 -3.69
CA LEU A 196 -6.16 -0.53 -4.57
C LEU A 196 -7.64 -0.73 -4.24
N LEU A 197 -8.00 -0.82 -2.96
CA LEU A 197 -9.40 -0.90 -2.51
C LEU A 197 -10.23 0.29 -3.01
N VAL A 198 -9.68 1.51 -2.94
CA VAL A 198 -10.34 2.72 -3.45
C VAL A 198 -10.54 2.64 -4.97
N GLU A 199 -9.49 2.32 -5.73
CA GLU A 199 -9.57 2.23 -7.20
C GLU A 199 -10.57 1.16 -7.67
N LEU A 200 -10.60 -0.01 -7.01
CA LEU A 200 -11.53 -1.08 -7.35
C LEU A 200 -12.97 -0.72 -6.98
N THR A 201 -13.18 -0.12 -5.81
CA THR A 201 -14.52 0.33 -5.39
C THR A 201 -15.06 1.37 -6.37
N GLU A 202 -14.24 2.33 -6.80
CA GLU A 202 -14.66 3.31 -7.82
C GLU A 202 -14.95 2.65 -9.16
N LEU A 203 -14.12 1.70 -9.61
CA LEU A 203 -14.36 0.97 -10.86
C LEU A 203 -15.71 0.23 -10.83
N LEU A 204 -16.02 -0.45 -9.74
CA LEU A 204 -17.27 -1.18 -9.55
C LEU A 204 -18.47 -0.22 -9.51
N LYS A 205 -18.34 0.90 -8.79
CA LYS A 205 -19.38 1.91 -8.64
C LYS A 205 -19.68 2.68 -9.93
N ILE A 206 -18.66 3.21 -10.60
CA ILE A 206 -18.81 4.02 -11.82
C ILE A 206 -19.50 3.22 -12.93
N ARG A 207 -19.27 1.91 -12.97
CA ARG A 207 -19.81 1.03 -13.99
C ARG A 207 -21.15 0.39 -13.61
N GLY A 208 -21.67 0.66 -12.41
CA GLY A 208 -22.98 0.19 -11.96
C GLY A 208 -23.13 -1.33 -11.97
N PHE A 209 -22.05 -2.07 -11.70
CA PHE A 209 -22.12 -3.53 -11.72
C PHE A 209 -22.92 -4.04 -10.51
N PRO A 210 -23.95 -4.90 -10.69
CA PRO A 210 -24.73 -5.46 -9.59
C PRO A 210 -24.00 -6.60 -8.85
N TRP A 211 -22.68 -6.68 -9.01
CA TRP A 211 -21.83 -7.74 -8.52
C TRP A 211 -20.81 -7.15 -7.56
N ILE A 212 -20.79 -7.66 -6.33
CA ILE A 212 -19.81 -7.22 -5.33
C ILE A 212 -18.88 -8.37 -4.93
N PRO A 213 -17.62 -8.07 -4.56
CA PRO A 213 -16.75 -9.07 -3.96
C PRO A 213 -17.32 -9.54 -2.62
N VAL A 214 -17.49 -10.85 -2.47
CA VAL A 214 -17.93 -11.50 -1.23
C VAL A 214 -16.82 -12.29 -0.55
N ILE A 215 -15.82 -12.70 -1.34
CA ILE A 215 -14.58 -13.31 -0.83
C ILE A 215 -13.43 -12.48 -1.37
N VAL A 216 -12.50 -12.20 -0.46
CA VAL A 216 -11.20 -11.63 -0.76
C VAL A 216 -10.16 -12.55 -0.11
N GLU A 217 -9.08 -12.86 -0.80
CA GLU A 217 -7.87 -13.45 -0.22
C GLU A 217 -6.68 -12.60 -0.64
N ARG A 218 -5.76 -12.32 0.28
CA ARG A 218 -4.68 -11.36 0.06
C ARG A 218 -3.34 -12.02 0.28
N TYR A 219 -2.42 -11.91 -0.66
CA TYR A 219 -1.12 -12.57 -0.64
C TYR A 219 0.00 -11.53 -0.79
N VAL A 220 1.04 -11.66 0.02
CA VAL A 220 2.23 -10.80 -0.06
C VAL A 220 3.48 -11.66 -0.11
N TYR A 221 4.32 -11.45 -1.14
CA TYR A 221 5.51 -12.27 -1.34
C TYR A 221 6.61 -11.51 -2.08
N VAL A 222 7.80 -12.12 -2.12
CA VAL A 222 8.95 -11.59 -2.88
C VAL A 222 9.17 -12.49 -4.09
N SER A 223 8.94 -11.95 -5.27
CA SER A 223 9.32 -12.60 -6.52
C SER A 223 10.75 -12.21 -6.90
N ARG A 224 11.38 -12.99 -7.78
CA ARG A 224 12.73 -12.72 -8.30
C ARG A 224 12.68 -12.67 -9.82
N TYR A 225 13.05 -11.54 -10.40
CA TYR A 225 13.13 -11.36 -11.85
C TYR A 225 14.57 -11.05 -12.21
N LYS A 226 15.20 -11.91 -13.01
CA LYS A 226 16.66 -11.84 -13.30
C LYS A 226 17.46 -11.68 -12.01
N GLU A 227 17.16 -12.54 -11.02
CA GLU A 227 17.78 -12.58 -9.69
C GLU A 227 17.54 -11.36 -8.79
N ARG A 228 16.83 -10.33 -9.28
CA ARG A 228 16.50 -9.15 -8.48
C ARG A 228 15.22 -9.40 -7.70
N PRO A 229 15.25 -9.34 -6.36
CA PRO A 229 14.03 -9.47 -5.57
C PRO A 229 13.14 -8.24 -5.78
N PHE A 230 11.86 -8.48 -5.99
CA PHE A 230 10.83 -7.45 -6.05
C PHE A 230 9.57 -7.96 -5.35
N ARG A 231 8.95 -7.07 -4.59
CA ARG A 231 7.78 -7.41 -3.79
C ARG A 231 6.53 -7.40 -4.66
N MET A 232 5.67 -8.40 -4.43
CA MET A 232 4.42 -8.61 -5.12
C MET A 232 3.29 -8.67 -4.10
N ARG A 233 2.12 -8.21 -4.55
CA ARG A 233 0.86 -8.36 -3.85
C ARG A 233 -0.14 -8.99 -4.80
N THR A 234 -0.82 -10.03 -4.36
CA THR A 234 -1.88 -10.66 -5.14
C THR A 234 -3.16 -10.67 -4.34
N TYR A 235 -4.26 -10.31 -4.99
CA TYR A 235 -5.59 -10.24 -4.41
C TYR A 235 -6.50 -11.15 -5.22
N PHE A 236 -7.16 -12.09 -4.57
CA PHE A 236 -8.20 -12.90 -5.20
C PHE A 236 -9.56 -12.36 -4.80
N PHE A 237 -10.50 -12.40 -5.74
CA PHE A 237 -11.87 -11.93 -5.57
C PHE A 237 -12.83 -12.98 -6.11
N ARG A 238 -13.88 -13.28 -5.35
CA ARG A 238 -15.09 -13.95 -5.85
C ARG A 238 -16.25 -12.96 -5.79
N PHE A 239 -16.99 -12.83 -6.87
CA PHE A 239 -18.13 -11.92 -6.97
C PHE A 239 -19.48 -12.65 -6.87
N GLU A 240 -20.42 -12.05 -6.15
CA GLU A 240 -21.82 -12.52 -6.12
C GLU A 240 -22.79 -11.42 -6.51
N PHE A 241 -23.93 -11.84 -7.05
CA PHE A 241 -24.99 -10.94 -7.49
C PHE A 241 -25.68 -10.43 -6.25
N LYS A 242 -25.79 -9.13 -6.12
CA LYS A 242 -26.68 -8.53 -5.13
C LYS A 242 -27.81 -7.81 -5.83
N PRO A 243 -29.02 -8.40 -5.84
CA PRO A 243 -30.18 -7.72 -6.39
C PRO A 243 -30.45 -6.44 -5.59
N GLY A 244 -30.55 -5.31 -6.29
CA GLY A 244 -31.10 -4.08 -5.71
C GLY A 244 -30.14 -2.91 -5.52
N GLY A 245 -28.89 -2.99 -5.99
CA GLY A 245 -27.95 -1.86 -6.15
C GLY A 245 -28.10 -0.80 -5.06
N ARG A 246 -27.76 -1.16 -3.81
CA ARG A 246 -28.08 -0.33 -2.65
C ARG A 246 -26.89 0.51 -2.19
N LYS A 247 -27.23 1.69 -1.72
CA LYS A 247 -26.40 2.57 -0.88
C LYS A 247 -25.71 1.72 0.22
N GLY A 248 -24.37 1.74 0.28
CA GLY A 248 -23.61 1.04 1.33
C GLY A 248 -22.90 -0.24 0.90
N GLU A 249 -23.03 -0.68 -0.36
CA GLU A 249 -22.26 -1.79 -0.93
C GLU A 249 -20.75 -1.55 -0.89
N GLU A 250 -20.31 -0.30 -0.98
CA GLU A 250 -18.90 0.08 -0.88
C GLU A 250 -18.33 -0.24 0.51
N LEU A 251 -19.13 -0.01 1.56
CA LEU A 251 -18.77 -0.38 2.93
C LEU A 251 -18.80 -1.89 3.13
N ALA A 252 -19.74 -2.60 2.50
CA ALA A 252 -19.76 -4.06 2.54
C ALA A 252 -18.49 -4.64 1.91
N PHE A 253 -18.07 -4.13 0.74
CA PHE A 253 -16.82 -4.55 0.11
C PHE A 253 -15.60 -4.22 0.97
N ALA A 254 -15.52 -3.00 1.53
CA ALA A 254 -14.44 -2.63 2.44
C ALA A 254 -14.37 -3.56 3.66
N ARG A 255 -15.52 -3.95 4.24
CA ARG A 255 -15.57 -4.90 5.37
C ARG A 255 -15.12 -6.31 4.97
N VAL A 256 -15.52 -6.81 3.80
CA VAL A 256 -15.03 -8.09 3.27
C VAL A 256 -13.52 -8.03 3.11
N TRP A 257 -13.00 -6.91 2.60
CA TRP A 257 -11.56 -6.71 2.45
C TRP A 257 -10.83 -6.68 3.79
N THR A 258 -11.28 -5.88 4.76
CA THR A 258 -10.59 -5.77 6.05
C THR A 258 -10.70 -7.04 6.88
N LYS A 259 -11.74 -7.86 6.70
CA LYS A 259 -11.85 -9.16 7.37
C LYS A 259 -11.20 -10.33 6.62
N SER A 260 -10.72 -10.11 5.40
CA SER A 260 -10.15 -11.19 4.60
C SER A 260 -8.82 -11.71 5.15
N PRO A 261 -8.51 -13.00 4.94
CA PRO A 261 -7.21 -13.53 5.31
C PRO A 261 -6.08 -12.83 4.53
N LEU A 262 -4.99 -12.55 5.23
CA LEU A 262 -3.76 -12.01 4.67
C LEU A 262 -2.66 -13.06 4.80
N PHE A 263 -2.18 -13.58 3.69
CA PHE A 263 -1.11 -14.56 3.60
C PHE A 263 0.21 -13.88 3.25
N PHE A 264 1.30 -14.37 3.84
CA PHE A 264 2.65 -13.95 3.52
C PHE A 264 3.55 -15.14 3.19
N ALA A 265 4.50 -14.94 2.29
CA ALA A 265 5.47 -15.98 1.95
C ALA A 265 6.49 -16.20 3.09
N ASN A 266 6.59 -17.43 3.57
CA ASN A 266 7.59 -17.90 4.52
C ASN A 266 8.41 -19.05 3.92
N GLY A 267 9.58 -18.73 3.36
CA GLY A 267 10.33 -19.72 2.59
C GLY A 267 9.61 -20.00 1.27
N ASP A 268 9.26 -21.26 1.05
CA ASP A 268 8.51 -21.71 -0.12
C ASP A 268 7.02 -21.86 0.16
N ASP A 269 6.48 -21.49 1.32
CA ASP A 269 5.04 -21.62 1.61
C ASP A 269 4.37 -20.28 1.91
N PHE A 270 3.04 -20.23 1.78
CA PHE A 270 2.21 -19.12 2.26
C PHE A 270 1.62 -19.44 3.63
N ILE A 271 1.81 -18.53 4.57
CA ILE A 271 1.27 -18.65 5.93
C ILE A 271 0.33 -17.48 6.18
N GLU A 272 -0.81 -17.77 6.79
CA GLU A 272 -1.76 -16.75 7.21
C GLU A 272 -1.17 -15.90 8.34
N VAL A 273 -1.32 -14.58 8.20
CA VAL A 273 -1.02 -13.61 9.24
C VAL A 273 -2.13 -13.71 10.28
N LYS A 274 -1.89 -14.53 11.30
CA LYS A 274 -2.83 -14.68 12.42
C LYS A 274 -2.98 -13.35 13.16
N SER A 275 -4.22 -12.91 13.33
CA SER A 275 -4.54 -11.80 14.23
C SER A 275 -4.26 -12.25 15.67
N ALA A 276 -3.86 -11.33 16.56
CA ALA A 276 -3.69 -11.67 17.98
C ALA A 276 -5.02 -12.10 18.66
N ILE A 277 -6.15 -11.96 17.97
CA ILE A 277 -7.49 -12.35 18.43
C ILE A 277 -7.69 -13.88 18.30
N ASP A 278 -6.93 -14.56 17.42
CA ASP A 278 -6.98 -16.02 17.25
C ASP A 278 -5.88 -16.78 18.01
N ALA A 279 -5.12 -16.08 18.86
CA ALA A 279 -4.23 -16.75 19.80
C ALA A 279 -5.09 -17.36 20.91
N THR A 280 -5.51 -18.61 20.73
CA THR A 280 -5.85 -19.50 21.85
C THR A 280 -4.75 -19.31 22.89
N PRO A 281 -5.06 -19.02 24.17
CA PRO A 281 -4.04 -18.78 25.16
C PRO A 281 -3.28 -20.09 25.34
N ILE A 282 -2.10 -20.17 24.71
CA ILE A 282 -1.10 -21.13 25.13
C ILE A 282 -0.71 -20.64 26.51
N VAL A 283 -1.28 -21.29 27.52
CA VAL A 283 -0.81 -21.25 28.90
C VAL A 283 0.61 -21.80 28.89
N GLN A 284 1.57 -20.96 28.52
CA GLN A 284 2.94 -21.13 28.96
C GLN A 284 2.97 -20.60 30.38
N LYS A 285 2.91 -21.54 31.32
CA LYS A 285 3.36 -21.36 32.70
C LYS A 285 4.75 -20.73 32.67
N THR A 286 4.78 -19.42 32.79
CA THR A 286 5.90 -18.70 33.38
C THR A 286 5.33 -17.86 34.49
N GLU A 287 5.38 -18.43 35.70
CA GLU A 287 5.26 -17.70 36.94
C GLU A 287 6.27 -16.55 36.94
N LYS A 288 5.80 -15.35 36.65
CA LYS A 288 6.31 -14.14 37.29
C LYS A 288 5.12 -13.31 37.71
N VAL A 289 4.78 -13.50 38.98
CA VAL A 289 3.94 -12.61 39.77
C VAL A 289 4.50 -11.19 39.62
N VAL A 290 3.76 -10.34 38.91
CA VAL A 290 3.80 -8.89 39.12
C VAL A 290 2.50 -8.55 39.81
N LYS A 291 2.54 -8.51 41.14
CA LYS A 291 1.49 -7.92 41.96
C LYS A 291 1.41 -6.43 41.61
N GLY A 292 0.44 -6.09 40.77
CA GLY A 292 -0.12 -4.76 40.66
C GLY A 292 -1.63 -4.92 40.73
N GLU A 293 -2.18 -4.99 41.95
CA GLU A 293 -3.62 -4.84 42.14
C GLU A 293 -4.00 -3.44 41.68
N VAL A 294 -4.54 -3.35 40.47
CA VAL A 294 -5.34 -2.18 40.09
C VAL A 294 -6.60 -2.29 40.93
N ALA A 295 -6.68 -1.48 41.98
CA ALA A 295 -7.86 -1.40 42.83
C ALA A 295 -9.06 -0.99 41.95
N MET A 296 -9.86 -1.98 41.55
CA MET A 296 -11.08 -1.76 40.80
C MET A 296 -12.10 -1.10 41.72
N THR A 297 -12.56 0.08 41.36
CA THR A 297 -13.65 0.75 42.08
C THR A 297 -14.90 -0.14 42.10
N PRO A 298 -15.79 -0.06 43.11
CA PRO A 298 -16.97 -0.92 43.22
C PRO A 298 -17.93 -0.88 42.01
N GLN A 299 -17.82 0.14 41.16
CA GLN A 299 -18.58 0.26 39.91
C GLN A 299 -17.96 -0.54 38.75
N THR A 300 -16.63 -0.63 38.68
CA THR A 300 -15.94 -1.37 37.61
C THR A 300 -16.06 -2.88 37.79
N SER A 301 -16.11 -3.37 39.04
CA SER A 301 -16.38 -4.79 39.34
C SER A 301 -17.82 -5.21 38.98
N LYS A 302 -18.82 -4.34 39.21
CA LYS A 302 -20.21 -4.59 38.80
C LYS A 302 -20.37 -4.64 37.27
N LEU A 303 -19.70 -3.75 36.53
CA LEU A 303 -19.72 -3.74 35.06
C LEU A 303 -18.98 -4.93 34.44
N ALA A 304 -17.85 -5.36 35.02
CA ALA A 304 -17.16 -6.58 34.61
C ALA A 304 -18.05 -7.81 34.76
N THR A 305 -18.80 -7.88 35.86
CA THR A 305 -19.73 -8.96 36.13
C THR A 305 -20.88 -8.97 35.12
N LEU A 306 -21.47 -7.81 34.83
CA LEU A 306 -22.53 -7.67 33.82
C LEU A 306 -22.05 -8.01 32.40
N ALA A 307 -20.89 -7.50 31.97
CA ALA A 307 -20.33 -7.79 30.65
C ALA A 307 -19.99 -9.29 30.49
N SER A 308 -19.48 -9.92 31.55
CA SER A 308 -19.21 -11.36 31.57
C SER A 308 -20.48 -12.22 31.54
N MET A 309 -21.59 -11.75 32.13
CA MET A 309 -22.87 -12.45 32.08
C MET A 309 -23.54 -12.37 30.71
N VAL A 310 -23.31 -11.29 29.96
CA VAL A 310 -23.88 -11.08 28.61
C VAL A 310 -23.06 -11.81 27.54
N GLY A 311 -21.73 -11.80 27.64
CA GLY A 311 -20.83 -12.50 26.70
C GLY A 311 -20.83 -11.92 25.28
N GLY A 312 -20.01 -12.51 24.39
CA GLY A 312 -19.92 -12.12 22.99
C GLY A 312 -19.37 -10.70 22.77
N ASP A 313 -19.99 -9.97 21.85
CA ASP A 313 -19.53 -8.63 21.40
C ASP A 313 -19.46 -7.60 22.54
N VAL A 314 -20.34 -7.71 23.54
CA VAL A 314 -20.40 -6.78 24.69
C VAL A 314 -19.20 -6.95 25.62
N LEU A 315 -18.73 -8.19 25.79
CA LEU A 315 -17.52 -8.48 26.59
C LEU A 315 -16.26 -8.01 25.87
N ILE A 316 -16.24 -8.13 24.53
CA ILE A 316 -15.14 -7.66 23.69
C ILE A 316 -15.06 -6.13 23.74
N GLU A 317 -16.19 -5.44 23.63
CA GLU A 317 -16.27 -3.98 23.72
C GLU A 317 -15.90 -3.47 25.12
N TYR A 318 -16.36 -4.14 26.19
CA TYR A 318 -15.95 -3.82 27.56
C TYR A 318 -14.44 -3.95 27.76
N ASN A 319 -13.83 -5.04 27.28
CA ASN A 319 -12.39 -5.26 27.41
C ASN A 319 -11.56 -4.28 26.58
N ASP A 320 -12.03 -3.92 25.38
CA ASP A 320 -11.41 -2.90 24.52
C ASP A 320 -11.48 -1.50 25.17
N LEU A 321 -12.57 -1.21 25.89
CA LEU A 321 -12.74 0.04 26.65
C LEU A 321 -11.90 0.08 27.93
N LEU A 322 -11.76 -1.04 28.63
CA LEU A 322 -10.91 -1.17 29.82
C LEU A 322 -9.42 -0.95 29.47
N LEU A 323 -8.99 -1.47 28.32
CA LEU A 323 -7.66 -1.24 27.75
C LEU A 323 -7.39 0.23 27.36
N LYS A 324 -8.45 1.03 27.17
CA LYS A 324 -8.39 2.45 26.80
C LYS A 324 -8.53 3.40 28.00
N SER A 325 -8.46 2.90 29.24
CA SER A 325 -8.73 3.61 30.50
C SER A 325 -7.72 4.72 30.87
N GLN A 326 -7.76 5.83 30.15
CA GLN A 326 -7.49 7.19 30.65
C GLN A 326 -8.71 8.13 30.45
N ARG A 327 -9.80 7.63 29.85
CA ARG A 327 -10.96 8.44 29.41
C ARG A 327 -12.31 7.99 29.96
N LEU A 328 -12.34 7.02 30.88
CA LEU A 328 -13.60 6.53 31.46
C LEU A 328 -14.31 7.63 32.26
N ASP A 329 -13.55 8.47 32.98
CA ASP A 329 -14.10 9.53 33.84
C ASP A 329 -14.85 10.62 33.04
N THR A 330 -14.34 10.99 31.86
CA THR A 330 -14.96 12.00 30.98
C THR A 330 -16.30 11.54 30.39
N ILE A 331 -16.47 10.22 30.23
CA ILE A 331 -17.71 9.62 29.72
C ILE A 331 -18.71 9.42 30.87
N ILE A 332 -18.25 9.17 32.10
CA ILE A 332 -19.13 9.15 33.29
C ILE A 332 -19.74 10.53 33.54
N GLU A 333 -18.98 11.61 33.40
CA GLU A 333 -19.54 12.98 33.43
C GLU A 333 -20.56 13.20 32.29
N SER A 334 -20.27 12.69 31.10
CA SER A 334 -21.17 12.83 29.95
C SER A 334 -22.45 11.98 30.09
N LEU A 335 -22.41 10.86 30.83
CA LEU A 335 -23.56 9.98 31.06
C LEU A 335 -24.43 10.44 32.24
N LYS A 336 -23.85 11.12 33.25
CA LYS A 336 -24.63 11.80 34.30
C LYS A 336 -25.51 12.92 33.74
N GLY A 337 -25.16 13.49 32.58
CA GLY A 337 -26.00 14.45 31.86
C GLY A 337 -27.17 13.85 31.07
N VAL A 338 -27.24 12.52 30.91
CA VAL A 338 -28.24 11.84 30.07
C VAL A 338 -29.24 11.02 30.91
N VAL A 339 -28.94 10.72 32.17
CA VAL A 339 -29.85 10.03 33.10
C VAL A 339 -30.18 10.97 34.24
N GLY A 340 -31.42 11.44 34.29
CA GLY A 340 -31.94 12.28 35.36
C GLY A 340 -31.75 11.66 36.75
N GLU A 341 -31.35 12.53 37.67
CA GLU A 341 -31.41 12.44 39.14
C GLU A 341 -31.40 11.05 39.79
N VAL A 342 -30.23 10.66 40.30
CA VAL A 342 -30.16 9.97 41.59
C VAL A 342 -29.30 10.84 42.51
N ASN A 343 -29.98 11.39 43.50
CA ASN A 343 -29.48 12.35 44.47
C ASN A 343 -28.62 11.63 45.52
N VAL A 344 -27.35 12.03 45.67
CA VAL A 344 -26.50 11.68 46.82
C VAL A 344 -25.55 12.86 47.11
N ASP A 345 -26.13 14.04 47.32
CA ASP A 345 -25.44 15.11 48.04
C ASP A 345 -25.74 14.93 49.53
N GLU A 346 -24.79 14.39 50.28
CA GLU A 346 -24.61 14.80 51.66
C GLU A 346 -23.14 14.63 52.08
N VAL A 347 -22.61 15.72 52.64
CA VAL A 347 -21.43 15.84 53.51
C VAL A 347 -20.09 16.30 52.88
N VAL A 348 -19.99 17.64 52.76
CA VAL A 348 -19.05 18.56 53.49
C VAL A 348 -17.58 18.66 53.04
N GLU A 349 -17.24 19.90 52.63
CA GLU A 349 -16.04 20.74 52.92
C GLU A 349 -14.63 20.10 52.88
N LYS A 350 -13.56 20.71 52.33
CA LYS A 350 -13.06 22.07 52.61
C LYS A 350 -11.81 22.42 51.76
N GLU A 351 -11.73 23.70 51.38
CA GLU A 351 -10.56 24.59 51.29
C GLU A 351 -9.35 24.33 50.33
N THR A 352 -9.23 25.26 49.38
CA THR A 352 -8.07 25.94 48.76
C THR A 352 -6.94 26.34 49.76
N PRO A 353 -5.75 26.91 49.38
CA PRO A 353 -5.39 27.55 48.10
C PRO A 353 -3.96 27.32 47.54
N ALA A 354 -3.76 27.90 46.35
CA ALA A 354 -2.52 28.13 45.63
C ALA A 354 -1.52 29.09 46.33
N PRO A 355 -0.33 29.29 45.73
CA PRO A 355 0.02 30.67 45.40
C PRO A 355 0.59 30.88 43.98
N THR A 356 0.38 32.12 43.55
CA THR A 356 0.82 32.88 42.37
C THR A 356 2.33 33.16 42.37
N GLN A 357 2.97 33.34 41.20
CA GLN A 357 3.71 34.58 40.86
C GLN A 357 4.29 34.62 39.43
N GLU A 358 3.81 35.63 38.71
CA GLU A 358 4.37 36.57 37.73
C GLU A 358 5.78 36.48 37.07
N SER A 359 5.72 36.83 35.77
CA SER A 359 6.60 37.75 35.01
C SER A 359 7.87 37.21 34.31
N SER A 360 7.89 37.32 32.98
CA SER A 360 8.50 38.48 32.29
C SER A 360 8.42 38.32 30.76
N ILE A 361 8.08 39.43 30.10
CA ILE A 361 8.22 39.67 28.67
C ILE A 361 9.41 40.62 28.53
N ALA A 362 10.32 40.34 27.59
CA ALA A 362 11.29 41.32 27.11
C ALA A 362 11.47 41.18 25.60
N GLU A 363 11.57 42.34 24.97
CA GLU A 363 11.43 42.66 23.56
C GLU A 363 12.58 42.15 22.68
N THR A 364 12.24 41.78 21.45
CA THR A 364 13.16 41.66 20.32
C THR A 364 13.03 42.90 19.45
N GLU A 365 14.14 43.58 19.19
CA GLU A 365 14.30 44.44 18.01
C GLU A 365 15.59 44.14 17.23
N PRO A 366 15.63 44.49 15.94
CA PRO A 366 16.37 43.76 14.91
C PRO A 366 17.71 44.43 14.56
N THR A 367 18.42 43.79 13.62
CA THR A 367 19.25 44.34 12.53
C THR A 367 20.68 43.79 12.51
N LYS A 368 21.01 43.00 11.47
CA LYS A 368 21.95 43.33 10.37
C LYS A 368 22.45 42.07 9.65
N THR A 369 22.05 42.01 8.38
CA THR A 369 22.74 41.47 7.21
C THR A 369 24.20 41.04 7.41
N ALA A 370 24.48 39.75 7.20
CA ALA A 370 25.78 39.25 6.77
C ALA A 370 25.58 37.99 5.92
N GLU A 371 26.01 38.05 4.66
CA GLU A 371 26.22 36.86 3.82
C GLU A 371 27.31 35.95 4.43
N PRO A 372 27.25 34.63 4.18
CA PRO A 372 27.77 33.62 5.09
C PRO A 372 29.27 33.37 4.93
N ALA A 373 29.99 33.44 6.04
CA ALA A 373 31.37 32.96 6.15
C ALA A 373 31.40 31.43 5.91
N LEU A 374 32.05 31.04 4.81
CA LEU A 374 32.42 29.66 4.48
C LEU A 374 33.27 29.04 5.60
N GLY A 375 32.65 28.24 6.45
CA GLY A 375 33.29 27.47 7.52
C GLY A 375 33.34 25.97 7.22
N LYS A 376 34.48 25.54 6.66
CA LYS A 376 35.03 24.17 6.44
C LYS A 376 35.10 23.72 4.95
N PRO A 377 36.27 23.23 4.49
CA PRO A 377 36.42 22.73 3.14
C PRO A 377 35.51 21.51 2.92
N LEU A 378 34.77 21.50 1.79
CA LEU A 378 33.83 20.45 1.37
C LEU A 378 34.38 19.00 1.48
N LYS A 379 35.71 18.83 1.50
CA LYS A 379 36.43 17.55 1.53
C LYS A 379 36.15 16.63 2.74
N ARG A 380 35.25 16.95 3.67
CA ARG A 380 34.94 16.09 4.84
C ARG A 380 33.45 15.98 5.22
N ARG A 381 32.51 16.59 4.49
CA ARG A 381 31.08 16.49 4.80
C ARG A 381 30.40 15.45 3.93
N LYS A 382 29.49 14.66 4.51
CA LYS A 382 28.64 13.75 3.74
C LYS A 382 27.62 14.58 2.95
N TRP A 383 27.21 14.09 1.78
CA TRP A 383 26.13 14.75 1.01
C TRP A 383 24.88 14.88 1.87
N GLU A 384 24.59 13.86 2.68
CA GLU A 384 23.49 13.84 3.63
C GLU A 384 23.60 14.91 4.74
N ASP A 385 24.78 15.46 4.98
CA ASP A 385 25.03 16.52 5.96
C ASP A 385 24.90 17.93 5.36
N LEU A 386 24.71 18.04 4.05
CA LEU A 386 24.48 19.32 3.38
C LEU A 386 23.02 19.72 3.51
N ASP A 387 22.77 20.99 3.81
CA ASP A 387 21.41 21.52 3.78
C ASP A 387 20.87 21.65 2.35
N ALA A 388 19.58 21.98 2.21
CA ALA A 388 18.95 22.09 0.91
C ALA A 388 19.58 23.17 -0.01
N ARG A 389 20.10 24.27 0.56
CA ARG A 389 20.74 25.35 -0.18
C ARG A 389 22.12 24.92 -0.68
N GLU A 390 22.90 24.27 0.17
CA GLU A 390 24.21 23.71 -0.14
C GLU A 390 24.11 22.64 -1.26
N GLN A 391 23.13 21.74 -1.16
CA GLN A 391 22.90 20.70 -2.17
C GLN A 391 22.51 21.28 -3.53
N VAL A 392 21.61 22.28 -3.56
CA VAL A 392 21.19 22.94 -4.80
C VAL A 392 22.34 23.73 -5.44
N THR A 393 23.12 24.43 -4.62
CA THR A 393 24.28 25.21 -5.08
C THR A 393 25.35 24.32 -5.69
N TRP A 394 25.66 23.19 -5.04
CA TRP A 394 26.62 22.22 -5.58
C TRP A 394 26.12 21.61 -6.90
N ALA A 395 24.84 21.25 -6.98
CA ALA A 395 24.26 20.69 -8.19
C ALA A 395 24.27 21.67 -9.38
N LEU A 396 23.99 22.96 -9.15
CA LEU A 396 24.08 24.00 -10.17
C LEU A 396 25.52 24.19 -10.67
N LYS A 397 26.50 24.31 -9.76
CA LYS A 397 27.92 24.41 -10.13
C LYS A 397 28.39 23.20 -10.94
N THR A 398 27.90 22.02 -10.61
CA THR A 398 28.23 20.76 -11.30
C THR A 398 27.65 20.72 -12.72
N LEU A 399 26.43 21.24 -12.93
CA LEU A 399 25.83 21.40 -14.26
C LEU A 399 26.57 22.42 -15.11
N GLU A 400 26.96 23.56 -14.53
CA GLU A 400 27.77 24.59 -15.19
C GLU A 400 29.11 24.03 -15.66
N LEU A 401 29.78 23.27 -14.78
CA LEU A 401 31.01 22.58 -15.13
C LEU A 401 30.80 21.59 -16.29
N LYS A 402 29.73 20.81 -16.26
CA LYS A 402 29.38 19.89 -17.36
C LYS A 402 29.14 20.63 -18.68
N LYS A 403 28.44 21.76 -18.64
CA LYS A 403 28.19 22.59 -19.83
C LYS A 403 29.49 23.18 -20.39
N SER A 404 30.37 23.69 -19.52
CA SER A 404 31.68 24.23 -19.93
C SER A 404 32.61 23.17 -20.56
N GLN A 405 32.42 21.89 -20.21
CA GLN A 405 33.16 20.75 -20.77
C GLN A 405 32.48 20.12 -22.00
N GLY A 406 31.55 20.83 -22.65
CA GLY A 406 30.87 20.35 -23.86
C GLY A 406 29.91 19.17 -23.63
N GLY A 407 29.40 18.99 -22.40
CA GLY A 407 28.34 18.03 -22.08
C GLY A 407 28.74 16.55 -22.03
N LYS A 408 29.98 16.19 -22.40
CA LYS A 408 30.44 14.80 -22.51
C LYS A 408 31.07 14.31 -21.21
N TRP A 409 30.31 13.61 -20.38
CA TRP A 409 30.85 12.90 -19.21
C TRP A 409 30.89 11.39 -19.47
N LYS A 410 32.08 10.78 -19.38
CA LYS A 410 32.26 9.32 -19.50
C LYS A 410 31.60 8.58 -18.33
N ASN A 411 31.24 7.31 -18.54
CA ASN A 411 30.82 6.43 -17.44
C ASN A 411 31.88 6.44 -16.33
N GLY A 412 31.46 6.65 -15.08
CA GLY A 412 32.35 6.74 -13.91
C GLY A 412 32.86 8.16 -13.57
N THR A 413 32.66 9.17 -14.42
CA THR A 413 33.02 10.58 -14.12
C THR A 413 32.33 11.07 -12.84
N TRP A 414 31.08 10.67 -12.65
CA TRP A 414 30.26 10.97 -11.48
C TRP A 414 30.81 10.40 -10.18
N GLU A 415 31.31 9.17 -10.23
CA GLU A 415 31.89 8.50 -9.07
C GLU A 415 33.19 9.18 -8.65
N LYS A 416 34.01 9.57 -9.62
CA LYS A 416 35.24 10.34 -9.36
C LYS A 416 34.93 11.71 -8.75
N LEU A 417 33.90 12.40 -9.24
CA LEU A 417 33.52 13.73 -8.76
C LEU A 417 32.93 13.67 -7.34
N LEU A 418 32.08 12.69 -7.05
CA LEU A 418 31.55 12.47 -5.70
C LEU A 418 32.63 12.03 -4.70
N LYS A 419 33.54 11.14 -5.11
CA LYS A 419 34.72 10.79 -4.29
C LYS A 419 35.62 12.00 -4.04
N LYS A 420 35.82 12.86 -5.04
CA LYS A 420 36.66 14.07 -4.93
C LYS A 420 36.05 15.09 -3.97
N ASP A 421 34.75 15.35 -4.08
CA ASP A 421 34.10 16.44 -3.36
C ASP A 421 33.63 16.00 -1.95
N PHE A 422 33.24 14.73 -1.77
CA PHE A 422 32.64 14.22 -0.52
C PHE A 422 33.42 13.07 0.12
N GLY A 423 34.53 12.60 -0.47
CA GLY A 423 35.39 11.56 0.09
C GLY A 423 34.85 10.12 0.01
N TYR A 424 33.59 9.91 -0.36
CA TYR A 424 33.00 8.58 -0.56
C TYR A 424 31.96 8.58 -1.68
N TYR A 425 31.76 7.43 -2.32
CA TYR A 425 30.70 7.22 -3.31
C TYR A 425 29.69 6.21 -2.78
N LYS A 426 28.44 6.66 -2.66
CA LYS A 426 27.29 5.80 -2.37
C LYS A 426 26.52 5.56 -3.67
N PRO A 427 26.38 4.31 -4.17
CA PRO A 427 25.69 4.03 -5.44
C PRO A 427 24.25 4.55 -5.52
N ALA A 428 23.55 4.61 -4.37
CA ALA A 428 22.21 5.21 -4.26
C ALA A 428 22.22 6.74 -4.47
N LEU A 429 23.25 7.42 -3.94
CA LEU A 429 23.47 8.85 -4.15
C LEU A 429 23.87 9.13 -5.60
N GLY A 430 24.78 8.32 -6.15
CA GLY A 430 25.20 8.38 -7.55
C GLY A 430 24.03 8.18 -8.52
N SER A 431 23.08 7.29 -8.21
CA SER A 431 21.88 7.08 -9.03
C SER A 431 20.90 8.25 -8.97
N SER A 432 20.71 8.85 -7.78
CA SER A 432 19.85 10.02 -7.58
C SER A 432 20.44 11.27 -8.24
N LEU A 433 21.74 11.53 -8.06
CA LEU A 433 22.44 12.65 -8.69
C LEU A 433 22.61 12.45 -10.20
N ARG A 434 22.87 11.24 -10.66
CA ARG A 434 22.84 10.92 -12.10
C ARG A 434 21.44 11.14 -12.66
N ALA A 435 20.36 10.75 -11.98
CA ALA A 435 19.00 11.03 -12.43
C ALA A 435 18.66 12.54 -12.46
N VAL A 436 19.19 13.30 -11.51
CA VAL A 436 19.11 14.77 -11.45
C VAL A 436 19.92 15.40 -12.61
N LEU A 437 21.08 14.88 -12.97
CA LEU A 437 22.04 15.56 -13.86
C LEU A 437 22.16 14.95 -15.28
N SER A 438 21.50 13.81 -15.56
CA SER A 438 21.52 13.11 -16.86
C SER A 438 20.33 13.41 -17.77
N ARG A 439 19.29 14.09 -17.27
CA ARG A 439 18.09 14.41 -18.04
C ARG A 439 17.93 15.92 -18.16
N THR A 440 18.51 16.49 -19.22
CA THR A 440 18.17 17.85 -19.71
C THR A 440 16.84 17.83 -20.45
N SER A 441 15.80 17.19 -19.91
CA SER A 441 14.45 17.20 -20.47
C SER A 441 13.54 18.10 -19.63
N GLY A 442 12.53 18.71 -20.25
CA GLY A 442 11.70 19.77 -19.65
C GLY A 442 11.06 19.42 -18.30
N GLY A 443 10.75 18.14 -18.07
CA GLY A 443 10.20 17.67 -16.78
C GLY A 443 11.17 17.78 -15.61
N PHE A 444 12.48 17.65 -15.84
CA PHE A 444 13.49 17.78 -14.79
C PHE A 444 13.73 19.25 -14.41
N ARG A 445 13.88 20.14 -15.40
CA ARG A 445 14.05 21.59 -15.15
C ARG A 445 12.92 22.14 -14.28
N ARG A 446 11.67 21.73 -14.53
CA ARG A 446 10.51 22.12 -13.72
C ARG A 446 10.62 21.65 -12.27
N MET A 447 11.00 20.39 -12.04
CA MET A 447 11.17 19.82 -10.70
C MET A 447 12.35 20.42 -9.94
N PHE A 448 13.44 20.75 -10.63
CA PHE A 448 14.60 21.36 -10.01
C PHE A 448 14.38 22.84 -9.70
N ALA A 449 13.64 23.56 -10.55
CA ALA A 449 13.15 24.91 -10.24
C ALA A 449 12.28 24.96 -8.98
N VAL A 450 11.43 23.95 -8.75
CA VAL A 450 10.65 23.83 -7.50
C VAL A 450 11.56 23.65 -6.29
N ARG A 451 12.64 22.87 -6.41
CA ARG A 451 13.63 22.71 -5.32
C ARG A 451 14.41 23.99 -5.05
N ILE A 452 14.80 24.74 -6.09
CA ILE A 452 15.45 26.06 -5.93
C ILE A 452 14.51 27.01 -5.19
N ARG A 453 13.24 27.12 -5.61
CA ARG A 453 12.24 27.96 -4.91
C ARG A 453 12.04 27.55 -3.46
N LYS A 454 12.02 26.24 -3.17
CA LYS A 454 11.89 25.74 -1.79
C LYS A 454 13.12 26.00 -0.93
N ALA A 455 14.32 25.95 -1.51
CA ALA A 455 15.57 26.14 -0.77
C ALA A 455 15.93 27.61 -0.55
N PHE A 456 15.64 28.48 -1.52
CA PHE A 456 16.06 29.89 -1.50
C PHE A 456 14.90 30.88 -1.29
N GLY A 457 13.64 30.43 -1.39
CA GLY A 457 12.48 31.29 -1.15
C GLY A 457 12.52 32.57 -2.02
N PRO A 458 12.46 33.77 -1.43
CA PRO A 458 12.56 35.06 -2.15
C PRO A 458 13.86 35.22 -2.96
N GLU A 459 14.95 34.60 -2.52
CA GLU A 459 16.28 34.69 -3.17
C GLU A 459 16.43 33.71 -4.35
N ALA A 460 15.36 33.01 -4.75
CA ALA A 460 15.44 31.95 -5.76
C ALA A 460 15.79 32.47 -7.17
N LYS A 461 15.51 33.74 -7.48
CA LYS A 461 15.57 34.29 -8.85
C LYS A 461 16.95 34.09 -9.52
N PRO A 462 18.09 34.49 -8.93
CA PRO A 462 19.41 34.31 -9.55
C PRO A 462 19.76 32.83 -9.82
N TYR A 463 19.30 31.90 -8.98
CA TYR A 463 19.55 30.47 -9.14
C TYR A 463 18.67 29.83 -10.21
N LEU A 464 17.45 30.33 -10.38
CA LEU A 464 16.56 29.94 -11.47
C LEU A 464 17.10 30.43 -12.82
N ASP A 465 17.65 31.64 -12.87
CA ASP A 465 18.27 32.19 -14.08
C ASP A 465 19.51 31.39 -14.48
N ARG A 466 20.33 30.98 -13.51
CA ARG A 466 21.44 30.03 -13.74
C ARG A 466 20.95 28.71 -14.30
N LEU A 467 19.85 28.16 -13.79
CA LEU A 467 19.26 26.93 -14.31
C LEU A 467 18.69 27.09 -15.73
N ALA A 468 18.11 28.24 -16.06
CA ALA A 468 17.57 28.51 -17.39
C ALA A 468 18.69 28.54 -18.46
N ASN A 469 19.87 29.03 -18.06
CA ASN A 469 21.07 29.11 -18.88
C ASN A 469 21.85 27.78 -19.00
N LEU A 470 21.37 26.68 -18.41
CA LEU A 470 22.01 25.35 -18.44
C LEU A 470 21.25 24.36 -19.32
#